data_AF-A0A378W1L5-F1
#
_entry.id   AF-A0A378W1L5-F1
#
_cell.length_a   1.000
_cell.length_b   1.000
_cell.length_c   1.000
_cell.angle_alpha   90.00
_cell.angle_beta   90.00
_cell.angle_gamma   90.00
#
_symmetry.space_group_name_H-M   'P 1'
#
loop_
_entity.id
_entity.type
_entity.pdbx_description
1 polymer ?
#
loop_
_entity_poly.entity_id
_entity_poly.type
_entity_poly.pdbx_seq_one_letter_code
_entity_poly.pdbx_strand_id
1 'polypeptide(L)'
;MPSENLKHKEESDEELPRARREGLFGEHGGLYVSETLIPALKELEQAYNEAKNDPEFWAEFRRDLKHYVGRPSPVYHAARLSEHLGGAQIWLKREDLNHTGAHKVNNTIGQALLARRMGKNASSPKPARVSTAWLLPPSPHVSA
;
A
#
# COMPACT_ATOMS: atom_id res chain seq x y z
N MET A 1 65.00 8.90 7.31
CA MET A 1 63.92 7.89 7.32
C MET A 1 62.60 8.63 7.14
N PRO A 2 61.99 8.61 5.95
CA PRO A 2 60.66 9.18 5.79
C PRO A 2 59.62 8.19 6.30
N SER A 3 58.79 8.63 7.25
CA SER A 3 57.63 7.91 7.75
C SER A 3 56.55 7.81 6.67
N GLU A 4 56.12 6.59 6.37
CA GLU A 4 55.02 6.28 5.46
C GLU A 4 53.71 6.84 6.00
N ASN A 5 53.15 7.83 5.28
CA ASN A 5 51.77 8.26 5.45
C ASN A 5 50.87 7.28 4.70
N LEU A 6 50.28 6.33 5.43
CA LEU A 6 49.13 5.55 4.97
C LEU A 6 47.95 6.50 4.76
N LYS A 7 47.74 6.91 3.51
CA LYS A 7 46.52 7.59 3.09
C LYS A 7 45.36 6.61 3.25
N HIS A 8 44.61 6.74 4.35
CA HIS A 8 43.25 6.24 4.38
C HIS A 8 42.50 6.92 3.24
N LYS A 9 42.11 6.10 2.27
CA LYS A 9 41.31 6.52 1.13
C LYS A 9 39.94 6.89 1.70
N GLU A 10 39.65 8.19 1.72
CA GLU A 10 38.30 8.70 1.88
C GLU A 10 37.46 8.07 0.77
N GLU A 11 36.71 7.03 1.12
CA GLU A 11 35.59 6.57 0.31
C GLU A 11 34.50 7.60 0.55
N SER A 12 34.51 8.62 -0.31
CA SER A 12 33.48 9.63 -0.36
C SER A 12 32.15 8.93 -0.55
N ASP A 13 31.32 8.93 0.48
CA ASP A 13 29.88 8.71 0.36
C ASP A 13 29.39 9.62 -0.76
N GLU A 14 29.23 9.05 -1.95
CA GLU A 14 28.64 9.72 -3.09
C GLU A 14 27.21 10.04 -2.67
N GLU A 15 27.00 11.25 -2.13
CA GLU A 15 25.70 11.80 -1.74
C GLU A 15 24.86 11.86 -3.01
N LEU A 16 24.18 10.74 -3.32
CA LEU A 16 23.15 10.68 -4.32
C LEU A 16 22.17 11.82 -4.03
N PRO A 17 21.84 12.66 -5.02
CA PRO A 17 21.10 13.89 -4.77
C PRO A 17 19.85 13.59 -3.95
N ARG A 18 19.66 14.36 -2.87
CA ARG A 18 18.57 14.29 -1.87
C ARG A 18 17.16 14.51 -2.44
N ALA A 19 16.91 14.18 -3.69
CA ALA A 19 15.58 13.76 -4.13
C ALA A 19 15.33 12.38 -3.50
N ARG A 20 14.89 12.40 -2.23
CA ARG A 20 14.42 11.24 -1.46
C ARG A 20 13.63 10.32 -2.39
N ARG A 21 14.23 9.18 -2.78
CA ARG A 21 13.59 8.17 -3.63
C ARG A 21 12.22 7.83 -3.03
N GLU A 22 11.16 8.19 -3.75
CA GLU A 22 9.78 8.09 -3.28
C GLU A 22 9.45 6.66 -2.84
N GLY A 23 8.74 6.51 -1.73
CA GLY A 23 8.36 5.20 -1.19
C GLY A 23 9.47 4.37 -0.53
N LEU A 24 10.72 4.87 -0.42
CA LEU A 24 11.77 4.19 0.35
C LEU A 24 11.72 4.53 1.85
N PHE A 25 11.94 3.50 2.67
CA PHE A 25 12.20 3.54 4.10
C PHE A 25 13.61 2.99 4.34
N GLY A 26 14.61 3.88 4.30
CA GLY A 26 16.02 3.48 4.25
C GLY A 26 16.33 2.80 2.92
N GLU A 27 16.84 1.57 2.96
CA GLU A 27 17.12 0.76 1.77
C GLU A 27 15.91 -0.07 1.28
N HIS A 28 14.82 -0.13 2.06
CA HIS A 28 13.65 -0.97 1.76
C HIS A 28 12.48 -0.16 1.20
N GLY A 29 11.60 -0.80 0.42
CA GLY A 29 10.40 -0.17 -0.14
C GLY A 29 10.55 0.16 -1.63
N GLY A 30 9.99 1.28 -2.07
CA GLY A 30 10.10 1.74 -3.46
C GLY A 30 9.16 1.01 -4.42
N LEU A 31 9.35 1.26 -5.73
CA LEU A 31 8.44 0.82 -6.79
C LEU A 31 9.15 -0.13 -7.76
N TYR A 32 9.18 -1.42 -7.43
CA TYR A 32 9.79 -2.47 -8.24
C TYR A 32 8.72 -3.32 -8.93
N VAL A 33 8.07 -2.78 -9.96
CA VAL A 33 6.98 -3.43 -10.70
C VAL A 33 7.17 -3.29 -12.21
N SER A 34 6.39 -4.05 -12.99
CA SER A 34 6.30 -3.86 -14.45
C SER A 34 5.92 -2.43 -14.82
N GLU A 35 6.50 -1.91 -15.90
CA GLU A 35 6.17 -0.58 -16.47
C GLU A 35 4.66 -0.42 -16.70
N THR A 36 3.98 -1.51 -17.08
CA THR A 36 2.53 -1.53 -17.31
C THR A 36 1.70 -1.22 -16.06
N LEU A 37 2.26 -1.38 -14.86
CA LEU A 37 1.57 -1.10 -13.58
C LEU A 37 1.86 0.31 -13.06
N ILE A 38 2.91 0.98 -13.54
CA ILE A 38 3.31 2.31 -13.07
C ILE A 38 2.17 3.33 -13.18
N PRO A 39 1.41 3.43 -14.29
CA PRO A 39 0.32 4.40 -14.39
C PRO A 39 -0.79 4.19 -13.36
N ALA A 40 -1.17 2.93 -13.10
CA ALA A 40 -2.20 2.60 -12.13
C ALA A 40 -1.78 2.91 -10.69
N LEU A 41 -0.50 2.70 -10.36
CA LEU A 41 0.05 3.01 -9.03
C LEU A 41 0.15 4.52 -8.81
N LYS A 42 0.52 5.29 -9.84
CA LYS A 42 0.51 6.77 -9.79
C LYS A 42 -0.90 7.33 -9.63
N GLU A 43 -1.89 6.79 -10.36
CA GLU A 43 -3.31 7.16 -10.20
C GLU A 43 -3.79 6.89 -8.77
N LEU A 44 -3.44 5.73 -8.21
CA LEU A 44 -3.78 5.36 -6.84
C LEU A 44 -3.12 6.28 -5.81
N GLU A 45 -1.83 6.59 -5.97
CA GLU A 45 -1.10 7.49 -5.09
C GLU A 45 -1.69 8.90 -5.10
N GLN A 46 -2.01 9.42 -6.28
CA GLN A 46 -2.66 10.72 -6.40
C GLN A 46 -4.02 10.73 -5.68
N ALA A 47 -4.88 9.76 -5.97
CA ALA A 47 -6.20 9.67 -5.35
C ALA A 47 -6.11 9.53 -3.82
N TYR A 48 -5.13 8.77 -3.33
CA TYR A 48 -4.87 8.65 -1.90
C TYR A 48 -4.42 9.98 -1.29
N ASN A 49 -3.50 10.71 -1.93
CA ASN A 49 -3.02 12.00 -1.45
C ASN A 49 -4.13 13.05 -1.38
N GLU A 50 -5.05 13.04 -2.34
CA GLU A 50 -6.25 13.88 -2.32
C GLU A 50 -7.19 13.48 -1.16
N ALA A 51 -7.53 12.19 -1.06
CA ALA A 51 -8.42 11.67 -0.02
C ALA A 51 -7.89 11.87 1.40
N LYS A 52 -6.57 11.72 1.60
CA LYS A 52 -5.90 11.91 2.89
C LYS A 52 -6.09 13.34 3.43
N ASN A 53 -6.20 14.33 2.56
CA ASN A 53 -6.38 15.73 2.94
C ASN A 53 -7.85 16.18 2.97
N ASP A 54 -8.79 15.29 2.61
CA ASP A 54 -10.21 15.58 2.54
C ASP A 54 -10.92 15.24 3.87
N PRO A 55 -11.47 16.24 4.60
CA PRO A 55 -12.21 16.00 5.84
C PRO A 55 -13.46 15.14 5.66
N GLU A 56 -14.14 15.20 4.52
CA GLU A 56 -15.36 14.43 4.25
C GLU A 56 -15.04 12.93 4.11
N PHE A 57 -13.93 12.61 3.43
CA PHE A 57 -13.43 11.24 3.34
C PHE A 57 -13.17 10.65 4.73
N TRP A 58 -12.51 11.42 5.61
CA TRP A 58 -12.24 11.00 6.97
C TRP A 58 -13.52 10.88 7.82
N ALA A 59 -14.49 11.77 7.63
CA ALA A 59 -15.77 11.69 8.33
C ALA A 59 -16.51 10.39 7.99
N GLU A 60 -16.54 10.04 6.70
CA GLU A 60 -17.14 8.79 6.24
C GLU A 60 -16.37 7.56 6.74
N PHE A 61 -15.03 7.54 6.58
CA PHE A 61 -14.21 6.44 7.06
C PHE A 61 -14.40 6.19 8.57
N ARG A 62 -14.43 7.26 9.38
CA ARG A 62 -14.66 7.15 10.83
C ARG A 62 -16.08 6.70 11.17
N ARG A 63 -17.09 7.13 10.41
CA ARG A 63 -18.46 6.64 10.55
C ARG A 63 -18.50 5.12 10.37
N ASP A 64 -17.90 4.61 9.31
CA ASP A 64 -17.90 3.18 9.01
C ASP A 64 -17.06 2.40 10.03
N LEU A 65 -15.91 2.94 10.46
CA LEU A 65 -15.13 2.34 11.55
C LEU A 65 -15.95 2.23 12.85
N LYS A 66 -16.75 3.24 13.18
CA LYS A 66 -17.55 3.26 14.41
C LYS A 66 -18.76 2.35 14.31
N HIS A 67 -19.55 2.48 13.24
CA HIS A 67 -20.88 1.89 13.15
C HIS A 67 -20.92 0.53 12.44
N TYR A 68 -19.95 0.24 11.58
CA TYR A 68 -19.85 -1.04 10.87
C TYR A 68 -18.75 -1.92 11.45
N VAL A 69 -17.53 -1.40 11.63
CA VAL A 69 -16.41 -2.19 12.17
C VAL A 69 -16.52 -2.42 13.68
N GLY A 70 -17.12 -1.49 14.42
CA GLY A 70 -17.27 -1.58 15.88
C GLY A 70 -16.10 -0.98 16.67
N ARG A 71 -15.42 0.02 16.11
CA ARG A 71 -14.34 0.74 16.80
C ARG A 71 -14.89 1.78 17.80
N PRO A 72 -14.14 2.09 18.88
CA PRO A 72 -12.81 1.56 19.23
C PRO A 72 -12.87 0.16 19.85
N SER A 73 -11.89 -0.68 19.52
CA SER A 73 -11.67 -1.95 20.21
C SER A 73 -11.13 -1.72 21.63
N PRO A 74 -11.59 -2.48 22.65
CA PRO A 74 -11.11 -2.33 24.01
C PRO A 74 -9.65 -2.78 24.17
N VAL A 75 -8.99 -2.29 25.22
CA VAL A 75 -7.68 -2.78 25.69
C VAL A 75 -7.95 -3.58 26.97
N TYR A 76 -7.80 -4.89 26.89
CA TYR A 76 -8.22 -5.82 27.93
C TYR A 76 -7.02 -6.25 28.79
N HIS A 77 -7.12 -6.08 30.11
CA HIS A 77 -6.11 -6.61 31.04
C HIS A 77 -6.29 -8.10 31.24
N ALA A 78 -5.33 -8.89 30.79
CA ALA A 78 -5.33 -10.34 30.95
C ALA A 78 -4.73 -10.72 32.31
N ALA A 79 -5.47 -10.45 33.39
CA ALA A 79 -4.99 -10.62 34.77
C ALA A 79 -4.48 -12.04 35.07
N ARG A 80 -5.23 -13.08 34.67
CA ARG A 80 -4.83 -14.49 34.86
C ARG A 80 -3.54 -14.85 34.13
N LEU A 81 -3.34 -14.30 32.92
CA LEU A 81 -2.10 -14.51 32.16
C LEU A 81 -0.93 -13.76 32.79
N SER A 82 -1.18 -12.56 33.30
CA SER A 82 -0.18 -11.76 34.01
C SER A 82 0.29 -12.47 35.27
N GLU A 83 -0.64 -13.02 36.06
CA GLU A 83 -0.34 -13.82 37.25
C GLU A 83 0.43 -15.09 36.90
N HIS A 84 0.00 -15.82 35.87
CA HIS A 84 0.67 -17.05 35.43
C HIS A 84 2.13 -16.81 35.01
N LEU A 85 2.44 -15.67 34.38
CA LEU A 85 3.81 -15.33 33.96
C LEU A 85 4.65 -14.72 35.10
N GLY A 86 4.04 -14.28 36.20
CA GLY A 86 4.74 -13.78 37.39
C GLY A 86 5.56 -12.49 37.19
N GLY A 87 5.31 -11.74 36.11
CA GLY A 87 6.13 -10.60 35.71
C GLY A 87 5.32 -9.37 35.31
N ALA A 88 5.56 -8.87 34.09
CA ALA A 88 4.87 -7.71 33.56
C ALA A 88 3.36 -7.91 33.43
N GLN A 89 2.61 -6.80 33.44
CA GLN A 89 1.16 -6.81 33.20
C GLN A 89 0.85 -6.98 31.72
N ILE A 90 0.03 -7.97 31.37
CA ILE A 90 -0.33 -8.28 29.99
C ILE A 90 -1.65 -7.62 29.60
N TRP A 91 -1.59 -6.78 28.56
CA TRP A 91 -2.75 -6.09 28.00
C TRP A 91 -2.94 -6.47 26.54
N LEU A 92 -4.17 -6.80 26.17
CA LEU A 92 -4.54 -7.25 24.83
C LEU A 92 -5.33 -6.16 24.11
N LYS A 93 -4.83 -5.69 22.96
CA LYS A 93 -5.60 -4.84 22.05
C LYS A 93 -6.58 -5.72 21.27
N ARG A 94 -7.87 -5.62 21.59
CA ARG A 94 -8.92 -6.56 21.15
C ARG A 94 -9.40 -6.34 19.71
N GLU A 95 -8.50 -6.34 18.73
CA GLU A 95 -8.87 -6.24 17.30
C GLU A 95 -9.61 -7.48 16.79
N ASP A 96 -9.62 -8.58 17.55
CA ASP A 96 -10.46 -9.76 17.33
C ASP A 96 -11.96 -9.43 17.43
N LEU A 97 -12.32 -8.34 18.10
CA LEU A 97 -13.72 -7.90 18.26
C LEU A 97 -14.21 -7.02 17.10
N ASN A 98 -13.34 -6.66 16.16
CA ASN A 98 -13.78 -5.95 14.97
C ASN A 98 -14.75 -6.82 14.16
N HIS A 99 -15.69 -6.20 13.44
CA HIS A 99 -16.47 -6.91 12.43
C HIS A 99 -15.55 -7.68 11.48
N THR A 100 -15.89 -8.93 11.14
CA THR A 100 -15.05 -9.95 10.47
C THR A 100 -13.99 -10.66 11.33
N GLY A 101 -13.75 -10.22 12.56
CA GLY A 101 -12.84 -10.87 13.52
C GLY A 101 -11.35 -10.56 13.34
N ALA A 102 -10.99 -9.55 12.55
CA ALA A 102 -9.60 -9.20 12.27
C ALA A 102 -9.36 -7.70 12.11
N HIS A 103 -8.13 -7.25 12.35
CA HIS A 103 -7.70 -5.87 12.12
C HIS A 103 -7.69 -5.46 10.63
N LYS A 104 -7.74 -6.43 9.70
CA LYS A 104 -7.65 -6.19 8.25
C LYS A 104 -8.82 -5.36 7.70
N VAL A 105 -10.01 -5.49 8.31
CA VAL A 105 -11.21 -4.74 7.91
C VAL A 105 -11.00 -3.22 7.93
N ASN A 106 -10.15 -2.70 8.83
CA ASN A 106 -9.82 -1.28 8.88
C ASN A 106 -9.21 -0.78 7.56
N ASN A 107 -8.30 -1.57 6.99
CA ASN A 107 -7.65 -1.27 5.72
C ASN A 107 -8.64 -1.45 4.56
N THR A 108 -9.37 -2.57 4.55
CA THR A 108 -10.33 -2.88 3.48
C THR A 108 -11.41 -1.81 3.33
N ILE A 109 -11.96 -1.28 4.43
CA ILE A 109 -12.92 -0.17 4.37
C ILE A 109 -12.28 1.07 3.74
N GLY A 110 -11.06 1.43 4.14
CA GLY A 110 -10.36 2.58 3.55
C GLY A 110 -10.10 2.41 2.05
N GLN A 111 -9.65 1.23 1.62
CA GLN A 111 -9.44 0.94 0.21
C GLN A 111 -10.75 0.89 -0.59
N ALA A 112 -11.83 0.35 -0.02
CA ALA A 112 -13.13 0.31 -0.69
C ALA A 112 -13.69 1.73 -0.89
N LEU A 113 -13.59 2.61 0.12
CA LEU A 113 -13.97 4.01 0.01
C LEU A 113 -13.12 4.74 -1.04
N LEU A 114 -11.80 4.50 -1.06
CA LEU A 114 -10.90 5.09 -2.03
C LEU A 114 -11.22 4.62 -3.46
N ALA A 115 -11.45 3.33 -3.67
CA ALA A 115 -11.84 2.78 -4.96
C ALA A 115 -13.15 3.39 -5.47
N ARG A 116 -14.15 3.56 -4.58
CA ARG A 116 -15.41 4.23 -4.91
C ARG A 116 -15.18 5.69 -5.31
N ARG A 117 -14.32 6.42 -4.61
CA ARG A 117 -13.94 7.80 -4.95
C ARG A 117 -13.25 7.89 -6.32
N MET A 118 -12.42 6.91 -6.65
CA MET A 118 -11.77 6.78 -7.96
C MET A 118 -12.74 6.34 -9.08
N GLY A 119 -14.04 6.21 -8.80
CA GLY A 119 -15.04 5.73 -9.76
C GLY A 119 -14.87 4.27 -10.19
N LYS A 120 -14.07 3.48 -9.46
CA LYS A 120 -13.84 2.07 -9.76
C LYS A 120 -15.00 1.25 -9.18
N ASN A 121 -16.00 1.00 -10.00
CA ASN A 121 -17.12 0.13 -9.64
C ASN A 121 -16.81 -1.32 -10.00
N ALA A 122 -17.18 -2.26 -9.14
CA ALA A 122 -17.04 -3.69 -9.45
C ALA A 122 -17.84 -4.14 -10.70
N SER A 123 -18.83 -3.33 -11.12
CA SER A 123 -19.66 -3.54 -12.30
C SER A 123 -19.17 -2.81 -13.56
N SER A 124 -18.09 -2.01 -13.50
CA SER A 124 -17.60 -1.34 -14.71
C SER A 124 -16.97 -2.37 -15.65
N PRO A 125 -17.43 -2.47 -16.91
CA PRO A 125 -16.89 -3.46 -17.84
C PRO A 125 -15.41 -3.16 -18.08
N LYS A 126 -14.54 -4.17 -17.86
CA LYS A 126 -13.17 -4.10 -18.36
C LYS A 126 -13.25 -3.91 -19.88
N PRO A 127 -12.58 -2.92 -20.49
CA PRO A 127 -12.51 -2.84 -21.93
C PRO A 127 -11.79 -4.11 -22.42
N ALA A 128 -12.54 -5.01 -23.03
CA ALA A 128 -11.99 -6.15 -23.74
C ALA A 128 -11.20 -5.61 -24.93
N ARG A 129 -9.89 -5.40 -24.75
CA ARG A 129 -9.00 -5.06 -25.86
C ARG A 129 -8.67 -6.34 -26.62
N VAL A 130 -9.62 -6.84 -27.40
CA VAL A 130 -9.34 -7.88 -28.39
C VAL A 130 -8.63 -7.17 -29.54
N SER A 131 -7.32 -7.36 -29.63
CA SER A 131 -6.56 -7.01 -30.83
C SER A 131 -7.10 -7.84 -31.99
N THR A 132 -7.83 -7.23 -32.91
CA THR A 132 -8.35 -7.85 -34.14
C THR A 132 -7.26 -8.10 -35.18
N ALA A 133 -5.97 -7.96 -34.83
CA ALA A 133 -4.83 -8.16 -35.73
C ALA A 133 -4.68 -9.60 -36.26
N TRP A 134 -5.46 -10.57 -35.77
CA TRP A 134 -5.41 -11.98 -36.19
C TRP A 134 -6.51 -12.40 -37.19
N LEU A 135 -7.37 -11.48 -37.65
CA LEU A 135 -8.53 -11.79 -38.50
C LEU A 135 -8.38 -11.41 -39.99
N LEU A 136 -7.18 -11.06 -40.46
CA LEU A 136 -6.95 -10.82 -41.89
C LEU A 136 -6.55 -12.13 -42.59
N PRO A 137 -7.35 -12.63 -43.56
CA PRO A 137 -6.94 -13.78 -44.37
C PRO A 137 -5.72 -13.42 -45.23
N PRO A 138 -4.84 -14.39 -45.53
CA PRO A 138 -3.68 -14.15 -46.38
C PRO A 138 -4.11 -13.75 -47.80
N SER A 139 -3.48 -12.72 -48.34
CA SER A 139 -3.70 -12.24 -49.71
C SER A 139 -3.39 -13.34 -50.74
N PRO A 140 -4.21 -13.52 -51.80
CA PRO A 140 -3.95 -14.52 -52.80
C PRO A 140 -2.70 -14.14 -53.61
N HIS A 141 -1.75 -15.08 -53.70
CA HIS A 141 -0.61 -14.98 -54.60
C HIS A 141 -1.09 -14.97 -56.06
N VAL A 142 -0.76 -13.91 -56.78
CA VAL A 142 -0.85 -13.87 -58.24
C VAL A 142 0.37 -14.58 -58.80
N SER A 143 0.16 -15.61 -59.61
CA SER A 143 1.18 -16.21 -60.46
C SER A 143 0.83 -15.94 -61.93
N ALA A 144 1.83 -15.47 -62.67
CA ALA A 144 1.83 -15.32 -64.13
C ALA A 144 2.07 -16.66 -64.83
#